data_AF-A0A2E2K328-F1
#
_entry.id   AF-A0A2E2K328-F1
#
_cell.length_a   1.000
_cell.length_b   1.000
_cell.length_c   1.000
_cell.angle_alpha   90.00
_cell.angle_beta   90.00
_cell.angle_gamma   90.00
#
_symmetry.space_group_name_H-M   'P 1'
#
loop_
_entity.id
_entity.type
_entity.pdbx_description
1 polymer ?
#
loop_
_entity_poly.entity_id
_entity_poly.type
_entity_poly.pdbx_seq_one_letter_code
_entity_poly.pdbx_strand_id
1 'polypeptide(L)'
;MTFNAKMLTALLALVPVAFVSADDIWGELEQEAGQLGDSAQQSAENASKKPTEFELYKKRQQEEFAAYRKIFEEELEEYRNAIKQRWDDPEISSRKVWVSYTDDYAVKRAVDFEKNTLTISAQGLQGNQKAAYKKFEDQIRQVLSTTVA
;
A
#
# COMPACT_ATOMS: atom_id res chain seq x y z
N MET A 1 -39.15 -58.06 24.02
CA MET A 1 -40.15 -58.65 24.94
C MET A 1 -39.40 -58.90 26.24
N THR A 2 -39.69 -58.31 27.39
CA THR A 2 -40.99 -57.94 27.98
C THR A 2 -40.81 -56.80 28.98
N PHE A 3 -41.79 -55.91 28.97
CA PHE A 3 -42.12 -54.96 30.03
C PHE A 3 -42.12 -55.62 31.41
N ASN A 4 -41.76 -54.85 32.45
CA ASN A 4 -42.36 -55.07 33.75
C ASN A 4 -42.77 -53.74 34.39
N ALA A 5 -44.03 -53.40 34.14
CA ALA A 5 -44.78 -52.44 34.90
C ALA A 5 -45.23 -53.11 36.20
N LYS A 6 -44.82 -52.56 37.34
CA LYS A 6 -45.57 -52.70 38.60
C LYS A 6 -45.96 -51.31 39.06
N MET A 7 -47.22 -50.98 38.76
CA MET A 7 -48.02 -50.02 39.50
C MET A 7 -47.94 -50.35 41.00
N LEU A 8 -47.72 -49.34 41.84
CA LEU A 8 -48.46 -49.21 43.08
C LEU A 8 -48.58 -47.74 43.50
N THR A 9 -49.76 -47.46 43.99
CA THR A 9 -50.43 -46.18 44.10
C THR A 9 -49.94 -45.39 45.32
N ALA A 10 -49.86 -44.08 45.14
CA ALA A 10 -49.96 -42.98 46.11
C ALA A 10 -49.55 -43.22 47.57
N LEU A 11 -48.49 -42.53 47.99
CA LEU A 11 -48.48 -41.85 49.28
C LEU A 11 -48.04 -40.41 49.03
N LEU A 12 -48.96 -39.48 49.29
CA LEU A 12 -48.72 -38.04 49.30
C LEU A 12 -47.79 -37.72 50.47
N ALA A 13 -46.49 -37.94 50.30
CA ALA A 13 -45.50 -37.44 51.24
C ALA A 13 -45.34 -35.96 50.94
N LEU A 14 -45.91 -35.14 51.83
CA LEU A 14 -45.59 -33.73 51.99
C LEU A 14 -44.07 -33.64 52.20
N VAL A 15 -43.31 -33.48 51.12
CA VAL A 15 -41.90 -33.11 51.24
C VAL A 15 -41.93 -31.71 51.83
N PRO A 16 -41.36 -31.47 53.02
CA PRO A 16 -41.13 -30.11 53.44
C PRO A 16 -40.30 -29.47 52.34
N VAL A 17 -40.82 -28.40 51.73
CA VAL A 17 -39.96 -27.50 50.97
C VAL A 17 -38.94 -27.03 52.01
N ALA A 18 -37.78 -27.68 52.06
CA ALA A 18 -36.61 -27.04 52.60
C ALA A 18 -36.53 -25.76 51.79
N PHE A 19 -36.68 -24.63 52.45
CA PHE A 19 -36.30 -23.34 51.91
C PHE A 19 -34.82 -23.49 51.54
N VAL A 20 -34.55 -23.97 50.33
CA VAL A 20 -33.32 -23.62 49.64
C VAL A 20 -33.47 -22.13 49.46
N SER A 21 -32.73 -21.39 50.28
CA SER A 21 -32.70 -19.94 50.22
C SER A 21 -32.43 -19.56 48.77
N ALA A 22 -33.27 -18.69 48.24
CA ALA A 22 -33.07 -18.12 46.91
C ALA A 22 -31.62 -17.59 46.78
N ASP A 23 -31.03 -17.14 47.89
CA ASP A 23 -29.65 -16.70 48.00
C ASP A 23 -28.59 -17.70 47.47
N ASP A 24 -28.80 -19.02 47.59
CA ASP A 24 -27.83 -20.03 47.09
C ASP A 24 -28.02 -20.32 45.60
N ILE A 25 -29.25 -20.38 45.10
CA ILE A 25 -29.54 -20.63 43.68
C ILE A 25 -29.12 -19.42 42.83
N TRP A 26 -29.33 -18.21 43.35
CA TRP A 26 -28.92 -16.99 42.67
C TRP A 26 -27.42 -16.73 42.81
N GLY A 27 -26.79 -17.14 43.93
CA GLY A 27 -25.36 -16.95 44.16
C GLY A 27 -24.48 -17.73 43.17
N GLU A 28 -24.81 -18.99 42.87
CA GLU A 28 -24.05 -19.78 41.89
C GLU A 28 -24.25 -19.26 40.45
N LEU A 29 -25.49 -18.88 40.09
CA LEU A 29 -25.80 -18.29 38.79
C LEU A 29 -25.13 -16.93 38.59
N GLU A 30 -25.05 -16.10 39.63
CA GLU A 30 -24.38 -14.80 39.60
C GLU A 30 -22.87 -14.95 39.46
N GLN A 31 -22.28 -15.98 40.05
CA GLN A 31 -20.86 -16.29 39.90
C GLN A 31 -20.53 -16.78 38.47
N GLU A 32 -21.37 -17.62 37.87
CA GLU A 32 -21.21 -18.03 36.47
C GLU A 32 -21.44 -16.85 35.51
N ALA A 33 -22.46 -16.02 35.76
CA ALA A 33 -22.73 -14.81 34.99
C ALA A 33 -21.58 -13.78 35.09
N GLY A 34 -20.96 -13.66 36.27
CA GLY A 34 -19.76 -12.84 36.48
C GLY A 34 -18.55 -13.34 35.70
N GLN A 35 -18.27 -14.65 35.72
CA GLN A 35 -17.20 -15.24 34.90
C GLN A 35 -17.45 -15.12 33.39
N LEU A 36 -18.71 -15.25 32.96
CA LEU A 36 -19.11 -15.02 31.57
C LEU A 36 -18.98 -13.54 31.18
N GLY A 37 -19.30 -12.61 32.09
CA GLY A 37 -19.12 -11.17 31.90
C GLY A 37 -17.66 -10.78 31.74
N ASP A 38 -16.78 -11.26 32.63
CA ASP A 38 -15.34 -10.96 32.58
C ASP A 38 -14.65 -11.59 31.37
N SER A 39 -15.01 -12.82 31.00
CA SER A 39 -14.49 -13.47 29.79
C SER A 39 -15.04 -12.86 28.49
N ALA A 40 -16.29 -12.39 28.48
CA ALA A 40 -16.87 -11.64 27.36
C ALA A 40 -16.24 -10.25 27.22
N GLN A 41 -15.96 -9.56 28.33
CA GLN A 41 -15.26 -8.28 28.33
C GLN A 41 -13.81 -8.43 27.87
N GLN A 42 -13.06 -9.42 28.35
CA GLN A 42 -11.71 -9.72 27.84
C GLN A 42 -11.73 -10.13 26.37
N SER A 43 -12.74 -10.85 25.91
CA SER A 43 -12.88 -11.23 24.50
C SER A 43 -13.24 -10.04 23.60
N ALA A 44 -14.07 -9.12 24.09
CA ALA A 44 -14.44 -7.88 23.39
C ALA A 44 -13.29 -6.85 23.34
N GLU A 45 -12.50 -6.76 24.41
CA GLU A 45 -11.33 -5.90 24.49
C GLU A 45 -10.16 -6.43 23.63
N ASN A 46 -10.03 -7.76 23.49
CA ASN A 46 -9.09 -8.38 22.55
C ASN A 46 -9.59 -8.36 21.09
N ALA A 47 -10.90 -8.36 20.84
CA ALA A 47 -11.48 -8.20 19.50
C ALA A 47 -11.33 -6.75 18.99
N SER A 48 -11.35 -5.76 19.89
CA SER A 48 -11.20 -4.33 19.56
C SER A 48 -9.78 -3.92 19.12
N LYS A 49 -8.79 -4.82 19.24
CA LYS A 49 -7.39 -4.57 18.85
C LYS A 49 -7.02 -5.08 17.45
N LYS A 50 -7.94 -5.75 16.74
CA LYS A 50 -7.68 -6.20 15.37
C LYS A 50 -7.94 -5.03 14.41
N PRO A 51 -6.94 -4.59 13.62
CA PRO A 51 -7.16 -3.54 12.63
C PRO A 51 -8.23 -4.00 11.63
N THR A 52 -9.10 -3.08 11.24
CA THR A 52 -10.10 -3.34 10.20
C THR A 52 -9.39 -3.64 8.87
N GLU A 53 -10.07 -4.33 7.95
CA GLU A 53 -9.54 -4.61 6.61
C GLU A 53 -9.12 -3.32 5.88
N PHE A 54 -9.86 -2.23 6.09
CA PHE A 54 -9.54 -0.92 5.57
C PHE A 54 -8.20 -0.37 6.11
N GLU A 55 -7.95 -0.48 7.41
CA GLU A 55 -6.68 -0.03 8.01
C GLU A 55 -5.49 -0.88 7.52
N LEU A 56 -5.68 -2.19 7.35
CA LEU A 56 -4.67 -3.07 6.75
C LEU A 56 -4.37 -2.70 5.29
N TYR A 57 -5.41 -2.42 4.49
CA TYR A 57 -5.25 -1.95 3.12
C TYR A 57 -4.50 -0.62 3.06
N LYS A 58 -4.92 0.36 3.86
CA LYS A 58 -4.29 1.67 3.95
C LYS A 58 -2.80 1.56 4.32
N LYS A 59 -2.49 0.73 5.33
CA LYS A 59 -1.10 0.46 5.74
C LYS A 59 -0.29 -0.11 4.57
N ARG A 60 -0.82 -1.10 3.85
CA ARG A 60 -0.16 -1.70 2.69
C ARG A 60 0.12 -0.66 1.59
N GLN A 61 -0.86 0.16 1.23
CA GLN A 61 -0.65 1.22 0.23
C GLN A 61 0.40 2.24 0.66
N GLN A 62 0.47 2.58 1.95
CA GLN A 62 1.49 3.48 2.48
C GLN A 62 2.89 2.86 2.42
N GLU A 63 3.02 1.57 2.76
CA GLU A 63 4.27 0.82 2.68
C GLU A 63 4.76 0.70 1.23
N GLU A 64 3.87 0.34 0.29
CA GLU A 64 4.17 0.26 -1.14
C GLU A 64 4.59 1.63 -1.71
N PHE A 65 3.88 2.70 -1.35
CA PHE A 65 4.22 4.04 -1.79
C PHE A 65 5.56 4.53 -1.20
N ALA A 66 5.86 4.18 0.06
CA ALA A 66 7.14 4.49 0.67
C ALA A 66 8.29 3.74 -0.03
N ALA A 67 8.09 2.47 -0.36
CA ALA A 67 9.07 1.67 -1.11
C ALA A 67 9.28 2.23 -2.53
N TYR A 68 8.20 2.57 -3.24
CA TYR A 68 8.28 3.21 -4.54
C TYR A 68 9.08 4.52 -4.49
N ARG A 69 8.77 5.41 -3.54
CA ARG A 69 9.49 6.69 -3.40
C ARG A 69 10.97 6.48 -3.18
N LYS A 70 11.34 5.52 -2.33
CA LYS A 70 12.74 5.21 -2.07
C LYS A 70 13.47 4.77 -3.35
N ILE A 71 12.92 3.78 -4.06
CA ILE A 71 13.51 3.29 -5.32
C ILE A 71 13.60 4.43 -6.34
N PHE A 72 12.53 5.22 -6.48
CA PHE A 72 12.51 6.36 -7.38
C PHE A 72 13.58 7.40 -7.05
N GLU A 73 13.75 7.75 -5.77
CA GLU A 73 14.77 8.69 -5.31
C GLU A 73 16.19 8.18 -5.58
N GLU A 74 16.44 6.90 -5.32
CA GLU A 74 17.73 6.24 -5.59
C GLU A 74 18.05 6.26 -7.10
N GLU A 75 17.14 5.76 -7.93
CA GLU A 75 17.31 5.72 -9.40
C GLU A 75 17.44 7.13 -10.00
N LEU A 76 16.71 8.11 -9.46
CA LEU A 76 16.78 9.50 -9.90
C LEU A 76 18.13 10.12 -9.56
N GLU A 77 18.69 9.82 -8.39
CA GLU A 77 20.02 10.27 -7.99
C GLU A 77 21.10 9.63 -8.87
N GLU A 78 21.03 8.32 -9.12
CA GLU A 78 21.94 7.62 -10.02
C GLU A 78 21.89 8.19 -11.43
N TYR A 79 20.70 8.38 -11.98
CA TYR A 79 20.49 9.00 -13.29
C TYR A 79 21.08 10.41 -13.36
N ARG A 80 20.84 11.24 -12.33
CA ARG A 80 21.42 12.59 -12.24
C ARG A 80 22.94 12.54 -12.23
N ASN A 81 23.52 11.62 -11.46
CA ASN A 81 24.97 11.47 -11.35
C ASN A 81 25.60 10.97 -12.66
N ALA A 82 24.92 10.10 -13.41
CA ALA A 82 25.36 9.68 -14.74
C ALA A 82 25.41 10.86 -15.72
N ILE A 83 24.40 11.72 -15.74
CA ILE A 83 24.36 12.89 -16.62
C ILE A 83 25.46 13.91 -16.25
N LYS A 84 25.70 14.13 -14.95
CA LYS A 84 26.74 15.06 -14.45
C LYS A 84 28.15 14.77 -14.96
N GLN A 85 28.42 13.54 -15.39
CA GLN A 85 29.72 13.18 -15.98
C GLN A 85 29.98 13.90 -17.31
N ARG A 86 28.94 14.41 -17.98
CA ARG A 86 29.05 15.15 -19.24
C ARG A 86 28.53 16.58 -19.14
N TRP A 87 27.44 16.79 -18.42
CA TRP A 87 26.78 18.09 -18.32
C TRP A 87 27.01 18.72 -16.96
N ASP A 88 27.55 19.95 -16.96
CA ASP A 88 27.73 20.74 -15.72
C ASP A 88 26.39 21.04 -15.02
N ASP A 89 25.35 21.30 -15.82
CA ASP A 89 23.97 21.53 -15.36
C ASP A 89 23.02 20.45 -15.94
N PRO A 90 22.85 19.31 -15.25
CA PRO A 90 21.98 18.24 -15.68
C PRO A 90 20.50 18.63 -15.48
N GLU A 91 19.73 18.59 -16.57
CA GLU A 91 18.31 18.89 -16.54
C GLU A 91 17.50 17.60 -16.48
N ILE A 92 16.45 17.58 -15.66
CA ILE A 92 15.57 16.41 -15.53
C ILE A 92 14.14 16.82 -15.86
N SER A 93 13.39 15.86 -16.41
CA SER A 93 11.96 16.02 -16.65
C SER A 93 11.22 16.52 -15.41
N SER A 94 10.29 17.44 -15.65
CA SER A 94 9.36 18.00 -14.68
C SER A 94 7.95 17.98 -15.27
N ARG A 95 6.95 18.49 -14.53
CA ARG A 95 5.58 18.61 -15.04
C ARG A 95 5.49 19.44 -16.33
N LYS A 96 6.37 20.41 -16.49
CA LYS A 96 6.31 21.43 -17.55
C LYS A 96 7.34 21.22 -18.65
N VAL A 97 8.37 20.43 -18.37
CA VAL A 97 9.48 20.20 -19.27
C VAL A 97 9.74 18.72 -19.36
N TRP A 98 9.66 18.15 -20.56
CA TRP A 98 10.09 16.77 -20.80
C TRP A 98 11.53 16.78 -21.31
N VAL A 99 12.41 16.04 -20.62
CA VAL A 99 13.83 15.92 -20.98
C VAL A 99 14.16 14.45 -21.24
N SER A 100 14.82 14.20 -22.37
CA SER A 100 15.35 12.89 -22.75
C SER A 100 16.78 13.03 -23.22
N TYR A 101 17.65 12.15 -22.73
CA TYR A 101 19.01 12.00 -23.22
C TYR A 101 19.12 10.79 -24.16
N THR A 102 20.15 10.77 -25.01
CA THR A 102 20.62 9.53 -25.65
C THR A 102 21.30 8.62 -24.63
N ASP A 103 21.45 7.34 -24.95
CA ASP A 103 22.02 6.33 -24.03
C ASP A 103 23.42 6.69 -23.52
N ASP A 104 24.20 7.42 -24.32
CA ASP A 104 25.55 7.90 -23.98
C ASP A 104 25.57 9.29 -23.33
N TYR A 105 24.40 9.86 -23.05
CA TYR A 105 24.19 11.22 -22.53
C TYR A 105 24.79 12.35 -23.39
N ALA A 106 25.21 12.09 -24.63
CA ALA A 106 25.84 13.12 -25.48
C ALA A 106 24.85 14.15 -26.02
N VAL A 107 23.60 13.73 -26.26
CA VAL A 107 22.54 14.57 -26.80
C VAL A 107 21.40 14.66 -25.78
N LYS A 108 21.00 15.89 -25.49
CA LYS A 108 19.85 16.26 -24.66
C LYS A 108 18.73 16.79 -25.56
N ARG A 109 17.51 16.31 -25.34
CA ARG A 109 16.28 16.80 -25.96
C ARG A 109 15.38 17.31 -24.85
N ALA A 110 14.91 18.55 -24.94
CA ALA A 110 14.03 19.17 -23.96
C ALA A 110 12.82 19.81 -24.66
N VAL A 111 11.61 19.43 -24.24
CA VAL A 111 10.36 20.04 -24.69
C VAL A 111 9.79 20.85 -23.53
N ASP A 112 9.75 22.17 -23.70
CA ASP A 112 9.10 23.09 -22.77
C ASP A 112 7.66 23.31 -23.24
N PHE A 113 6.70 22.75 -22.49
CA PHE A 113 5.27 22.81 -22.84
C PHE A 113 4.64 24.18 -22.54
N GLU A 114 5.26 25.02 -21.71
CA GLU A 114 4.77 26.38 -21.47
C GLU A 114 5.20 27.32 -22.58
N LYS A 115 6.45 27.18 -23.06
CA LYS A 115 7.01 28.00 -24.13
C LYS A 115 6.70 27.45 -25.53
N ASN A 116 6.16 26.24 -25.64
CA ASN A 116 6.00 25.49 -26.89
C ASN A 116 7.31 25.36 -27.67
N THR A 117 8.41 25.09 -26.97
CA THR A 117 9.75 25.06 -27.56
C THR A 117 10.37 23.68 -27.40
N LEU A 118 10.81 23.09 -28.52
CA LEU A 118 11.72 21.96 -28.54
C LEU A 118 13.17 22.46 -28.65
N THR A 119 14.00 22.10 -27.68
CA THR A 119 15.43 22.39 -27.67
C THR A 119 16.21 21.09 -27.76
N ILE A 120 17.18 21.04 -28.67
CA ILE A 120 18.11 19.91 -28.77
C ILE A 120 19.52 20.46 -28.56
N SER A 121 20.24 19.88 -27.62
CA SER A 121 21.61 20.27 -27.25
C SER A 121 22.52 19.05 -27.37
N ALA A 122 23.72 19.23 -27.90
CA ALA A 122 24.69 18.15 -28.04
C ALA A 122 26.07 18.63 -27.58
N GLN A 123 26.76 17.79 -26.81
CA GLN A 123 28.14 18.03 -26.40
C GLN A 123 29.09 17.10 -27.17
N GLY A 124 30.34 17.54 -27.33
CA GLY A 124 31.40 16.69 -27.89
C GLY A 124 31.18 16.27 -29.34
N LEU A 125 30.44 17.05 -30.14
CA LEU A 125 30.34 16.85 -31.59
C LEU A 125 31.72 17.05 -32.24
N GLN A 126 32.51 15.99 -32.26
CA GLN A 126 33.80 15.91 -32.92
C GLN A 126 33.59 15.67 -34.42
N GLY A 127 34.10 16.56 -35.26
CA GLY A 127 33.98 16.48 -36.71
C GLY A 127 33.84 17.88 -37.34
N ASN A 128 33.98 17.97 -38.66
CA ASN A 128 33.67 19.22 -39.34
C ASN A 128 32.20 19.60 -39.10
N GLN A 129 31.93 20.90 -39.10
CA GLN A 129 30.62 21.47 -38.79
C GLN A 129 29.47 20.83 -39.60
N LYS A 130 29.73 20.39 -40.84
CA LYS A 130 28.75 19.72 -41.71
C LYS A 130 28.29 18.36 -41.19
N ALA A 131 29.21 17.51 -40.70
CA ALA A 131 28.86 16.21 -40.14
C ALA A 131 28.07 16.34 -38.82
N ALA A 132 28.42 17.34 -38.00
CA ALA A 132 27.68 17.70 -36.79
C ALA A 132 26.24 18.13 -37.10
N TYR A 133 26.04 18.99 -38.10
CA TYR A 133 24.71 19.40 -38.55
C TYR A 133 23.88 18.23 -39.10
N LYS A 134 24.50 17.33 -39.87
CA LYS A 134 23.77 16.15 -40.38
C LYS A 134 23.27 15.25 -39.25
N LYS A 135 24.11 14.96 -38.26
CA LYS A 135 23.68 14.18 -37.07
C LYS A 135 22.53 14.88 -36.33
N PHE A 136 22.60 16.20 -36.22
CA PHE A 136 21.55 17.01 -35.59
C PHE A 136 20.23 16.96 -36.36
N GLU A 137 20.26 17.06 -37.70
CA GLU A 137 19.06 16.90 -38.54
C GLU A 137 18.44 15.51 -38.40
N ASP A 138 19.27 14.46 -38.37
CA ASP A 138 18.79 13.09 -38.20
C ASP A 138 18.08 12.92 -36.83
N GLN A 139 18.60 13.55 -35.76
CA GLN A 139 17.96 13.59 -34.44
C GLN A 139 16.62 14.35 -34.44
N ILE A 140 16.54 15.49 -35.11
CA ILE A 140 15.28 16.25 -35.25
C ILE A 140 14.23 15.39 -35.96
N ARG A 141 14.59 14.72 -37.06
CA ARG A 141 13.67 13.86 -37.81
C ARG A 141 13.15 12.71 -36.97
N GLN A 142 13.99 12.10 -36.15
CA GLN A 142 13.56 11.05 -35.21
C GLN A 142 12.49 11.55 -34.24
N VAL A 143 12.69 12.75 -33.66
CA VAL A 143 11.72 13.33 -32.73
C VAL A 143 10.39 13.67 -33.43
N LEU A 144 10.46 14.29 -34.61
CA LEU A 144 9.26 14.73 -35.35
C LEU A 144 8.46 13.58 -35.99
N SER A 145 9.11 12.45 -36.30
CA SER A 145 8.44 11.25 -36.83
C SER A 145 7.85 10.35 -35.75
N THR A 146 8.24 10.56 -34.50
CA THR A 146 7.64 9.84 -33.37
C THR A 146 6.29 10.48 -33.06
N THR A 147 5.21 9.91 -33.60
CA THR A 147 3.86 10.27 -33.19
C THR A 147 3.59 9.66 -31.81
N VAL A 148 3.31 10.51 -30.82
CA VAL A 148 2.69 10.07 -29.57
C VAL A 148 1.22 9.81 -29.90
N ALA A 149 0.85 8.53 -30.01
CA ALA A 149 -0.53 8.09 -30.22
C ALA A 149 -1.30 8.04 -28.90
#